data_AF-A0A316WBU6-F1
#
_entry.id   AF-A0A316WBU6-F1
#
_cell.length_a   1.000
_cell.length_b   1.000
_cell.length_c   1.000
_cell.angle_alpha   90.00
_cell.angle_beta   90.00
_cell.angle_gamma   90.00
#
_symmetry.space_group_name_H-M   'P 1'
#
loop_
_entity.id
_entity.type
_entity.pdbx_description
1 polymer ?
#
loop_
_entity_poly.entity_id
_entity_poly.type
_entity_poly.pdbx_seq_one_letter_code
_entity_poly.pdbx_strand_id
1 'polypeptide(L)'
;MNTTLKQKCQKWLQWAVQNPKKFFMYSMILLSVSFIGSLIQGIFFPSETTFKIRPPVLYSNNKTSQDLPVNNDKKMEKIVNELKSLKVKRDQNSLQKQDSLRIDYLFNQYQKLKNGR
;
A
#
# COMPACT_ATOMS: atom_id res chain seq x y z
N MET A 1 5.17 -41.74 18.47
CA MET A 1 3.90 -41.22 17.92
C MET A 1 3.77 -41.33 16.38
N ASN A 2 4.46 -42.25 15.69
CA ASN A 2 4.41 -42.37 14.21
C ASN A 2 3.73 -43.65 13.69
N THR A 3 3.37 -44.58 14.59
CA THR A 3 2.82 -45.89 14.22
C THR A 3 1.36 -45.82 13.78
N THR A 4 0.56 -44.95 14.40
CA THR A 4 -0.87 -44.78 14.11
C THR A 4 -1.12 -44.15 12.74
N LEU A 5 -0.28 -43.18 12.34
CA LEU A 5 -0.37 -42.52 11.03
C LEU A 5 0.00 -43.49 9.90
N LYS A 6 1.06 -44.28 10.09
CA LYS A 6 1.50 -45.30 9.14
C LYS A 6 0.45 -46.39 8.93
N GLN A 7 -0.16 -46.87 10.02
CA GLN A 7 -1.25 -47.85 9.97
C GLN A 7 -2.51 -47.31 9.28
N LYS A 8 -2.89 -46.05 9.53
CA LYS A 8 -4.01 -45.41 8.83
C LYS A 8 -3.72 -45.30 7.33
N CYS A 9 -2.53 -44.84 6.95
CA CYS A 9 -2.13 -44.72 5.55
C CYS A 9 -2.16 -46.07 4.82
N GLN A 10 -1.66 -47.14 5.44
CA GLN A 10 -1.72 -48.49 4.88
C GLN A 10 -3.16 -48.99 4.70
N LYS A 11 -4.06 -48.73 5.65
CA LYS A 11 -5.49 -49.09 5.51
C LYS A 11 -6.17 -48.33 4.37
N TRP A 12 -5.85 -47.04 4.21
CA TRP A 12 -6.37 -46.23 3.09
C TRP A 12 -5.84 -46.70 1.74
N LEU A 13 -4.56 -47.05 1.65
CA LEU A 13 -3.95 -47.66 0.47
C LEU A 13 -4.60 -49.00 0.11
N GLN A 14 -4.78 -49.88 1.09
CA GLN A 14 -5.45 -51.17 0.89
C GLN A 14 -6.89 -50.97 0.40
N TRP A 15 -7.63 -50.01 0.97
CA TRP A 15 -8.98 -49.69 0.53
C TRP A 15 -9.03 -49.16 -0.92
N ALA A 16 -8.08 -48.29 -1.29
CA ALA A 16 -7.97 -47.76 -2.65
C ALA A 16 -7.69 -48.86 -3.69
N VAL A 17 -6.83 -49.82 -3.35
CA VAL A 17 -6.53 -50.98 -4.21
C VAL A 17 -7.75 -51.91 -4.34
N GLN A 18 -8.51 -52.11 -3.28
CA GLN A 18 -9.71 -52.96 -3.30
C GLN A 18 -10.88 -52.32 -4.06
N ASN A 19 -10.98 -50.99 -4.10
CA ASN A 19 -12.10 -50.27 -4.71
C ASN A 19 -11.63 -49.22 -5.73
N PRO A 20 -10.99 -49.63 -6.84
CA PRO A 20 -10.34 -48.71 -7.77
C PRO A 20 -11.32 -47.77 -8.47
N LYS A 21 -12.54 -48.25 -8.80
CA LYS A 21 -13.58 -47.43 -9.45
C LYS A 21 -14.04 -46.27 -8.56
N LYS A 22 -14.26 -46.53 -7.26
CA LYS A 22 -14.70 -45.51 -6.30
C LYS A 22 -13.58 -44.52 -6.01
N PHE A 23 -12.34 -45.03 -5.85
CA PHE A 23 -11.17 -44.18 -5.68
C PHE A 23 -10.99 -43.22 -6.86
N PHE A 24 -11.09 -43.73 -8.09
CA PHE A 24 -11.00 -42.91 -9.30
C PHE A 24 -12.09 -41.85 -9.34
N MET A 25 -13.35 -42.20 -9.03
CA MET A 25 -14.46 -41.25 -8.98
C MET A 25 -14.21 -40.10 -7.99
N TYR A 26 -13.78 -40.41 -6.76
CA TYR A 26 -13.46 -39.38 -5.76
C TYR A 26 -12.27 -38.52 -6.19
N SER A 27 -11.23 -39.14 -6.76
CA SER A 27 -10.08 -38.40 -7.30
C SER A 27 -10.49 -37.47 -8.44
N MET A 28 -11.41 -37.91 -9.31
CA MET A 28 -11.90 -37.12 -10.44
C MET A 28 -12.73 -35.93 -9.97
N ILE A 29 -13.58 -36.12 -8.96
CA ILE A 29 -14.35 -35.04 -8.32
C ILE A 29 -13.39 -34.03 -7.67
N LEU A 30 -12.41 -34.49 -6.90
CA LEU A 30 -11.44 -33.62 -6.25
C LEU A 30 -10.63 -32.81 -7.26
N LEU A 31 -10.17 -33.45 -8.34
CA LEU A 31 -9.47 -32.79 -9.43
C LEU A 31 -10.35 -31.73 -10.10
N SER A 32 -11.61 -32.05 -10.37
CA SER A 32 -12.57 -31.13 -10.99
C SER A 32 -12.82 -29.90 -10.09
N VAL A 33 -13.07 -30.11 -8.79
CA VAL A 33 -13.27 -29.01 -7.83
C VAL A 33 -12.01 -28.16 -7.72
N SER A 34 -10.84 -28.78 -7.65
CA SER A 34 -9.57 -28.05 -7.58
C SER A 34 -9.31 -27.23 -8.85
N PHE A 35 -9.68 -27.77 -10.02
CA PHE A 35 -9.56 -27.06 -11.30
C PHE A 35 -10.47 -25.83 -11.33
N ILE A 36 -11.74 -25.96 -10.91
CA ILE A 36 -12.68 -24.85 -10.81
C ILE A 36 -12.15 -23.79 -9.81
N GLY A 37 -11.63 -24.23 -8.66
CA GLY A 37 -10.99 -23.35 -7.69
C GLY A 37 -9.82 -22.56 -8.29
N SER A 38 -8.94 -23.21 -9.05
CA SER A 38 -7.83 -22.56 -9.75
C SER A 38 -8.29 -21.56 -10.81
N LEU A 39 -9.39 -21.84 -11.53
CA LEU A 39 -9.97 -20.91 -12.50
C LEU A 39 -10.53 -19.66 -11.80
N ILE A 40 -11.25 -19.85 -10.69
CA ILE A 40 -11.77 -18.74 -9.88
C ILE A 40 -10.61 -17.92 -9.32
N GLN A 41 -9.56 -18.57 -8.80
CA GLN A 41 -8.36 -17.89 -8.33
C GLN A 41 -7.71 -17.08 -9.45
N GLY A 42 -7.60 -17.63 -10.68
CA GLY A 42 -7.03 -16.91 -11.81
C GLY A 42 -7.84 -15.69 -12.27
N ILE A 43 -9.17 -15.72 -12.13
CA ILE A 43 -10.06 -14.62 -12.52
C ILE A 43 -10.17 -13.55 -11.42
N PHE A 44 -10.34 -13.96 -10.16
CA PHE A 44 -10.56 -13.05 -9.02
C PHE A 44 -9.27 -12.54 -8.39
N PHE A 45 -8.20 -13.32 -8.45
CA PHE A 45 -6.86 -12.91 -8.04
C PHE A 45 -5.98 -12.92 -9.29
N PRO A 46 -6.06 -11.88 -10.14
CA PRO A 46 -5.07 -11.71 -11.20
C PRO A 46 -3.71 -11.68 -10.50
N SER A 47 -2.96 -12.78 -10.62
CA SER A 47 -1.63 -12.85 -10.03
C SER A 47 -0.86 -11.72 -10.69
N GLU A 48 -0.31 -10.79 -9.91
CA GLU A 48 0.56 -9.73 -10.41
C GLU A 48 1.92 -10.30 -10.91
N THR A 49 1.87 -11.44 -11.61
CA THR A 49 2.95 -12.11 -12.31
C THR A 49 3.15 -11.54 -13.72
N THR A 50 2.42 -10.48 -14.08
CA THR A 50 2.99 -9.52 -15.03
C THR A 50 4.31 -9.09 -14.42
N PHE A 51 5.40 -9.55 -15.03
CA PHE A 51 6.75 -9.15 -14.69
C PHE A 51 6.78 -7.64 -14.48
N LYS A 52 6.63 -7.21 -13.22
CA LYS A 52 6.84 -5.83 -12.79
C LYS A 52 8.35 -5.67 -12.75
N ILE A 53 8.98 -5.74 -13.92
CA ILE A 53 10.31 -5.19 -14.12
C ILE A 53 10.08 -3.69 -13.98
N ARG A 54 10.10 -3.23 -12.73
CA ARG A 54 10.24 -1.82 -12.41
C ARG A 54 11.70 -1.54 -12.76
N PRO A 55 12.00 -0.83 -13.87
CA PRO A 55 13.38 -0.44 -14.11
C PRO A 55 13.85 0.33 -12.86
N PRO A 56 15.05 0.04 -12.33
CA PRO A 56 15.57 0.79 -11.21
C PRO A 56 15.59 2.25 -11.61
N VAL A 57 15.00 3.11 -10.78
CA VAL A 57 15.01 4.55 -11.03
C VAL A 57 16.43 5.01 -10.77
N LEU A 58 17.24 5.07 -11.82
CA LEU A 58 18.68 5.35 -11.70
C LEU A 58 18.95 6.75 -11.13
N TYR A 59 17.96 7.65 -11.20
CA TYR A 59 17.89 8.88 -10.41
C TYR A 59 16.43 9.24 -10.14
N SER A 60 15.98 9.14 -8.88
CA SER A 60 14.71 9.73 -8.41
C SER A 60 15.03 10.74 -7.32
N ASN A 61 15.08 12.01 -7.70
CA ASN A 61 15.16 13.12 -6.74
C ASN A 61 13.79 13.52 -6.18
N ASN A 62 12.83 12.61 -6.17
CA ASN A 62 11.46 12.88 -5.76
C ASN A 62 10.77 11.63 -5.19
N LYS A 63 11.42 10.94 -4.25
CA LYS A 63 10.74 10.05 -3.29
C LYS A 63 9.99 10.88 -2.24
N THR A 64 8.97 11.62 -2.67
CA THR A 64 8.00 12.28 -1.77
C THR A 64 6.78 12.57 -2.61
N SER A 65 5.85 11.63 -2.78
CA SER A 65 4.57 11.94 -3.46
C SER A 65 3.38 11.14 -2.93
N GLN A 66 3.55 10.37 -1.86
CA GLN A 66 2.42 9.73 -1.17
C GLN A 66 2.16 10.31 0.23
N ASP A 67 3.17 10.83 0.93
CA ASP A 67 3.01 11.52 2.24
C ASP A 67 2.99 13.05 2.18
N LEU A 68 3.11 13.63 0.98
CA LEU A 68 3.17 15.09 0.82
C LEU A 68 1.89 15.85 1.17
N PRO A 69 0.67 15.46 0.73
CA PRO A 69 -0.48 16.34 0.88
C PRO A 69 -0.81 16.62 2.35
N VAL A 70 -0.87 15.57 3.18
CA VAL A 70 -1.20 15.68 4.61
C VAL A 70 -0.16 16.50 5.38
N ASN A 71 1.13 16.36 5.06
CA ASN A 71 2.20 17.11 5.71
C ASN A 71 2.28 18.56 5.19
N ASN A 72 1.98 18.79 3.92
CA ASN A 72 1.94 20.12 3.32
C ASN A 72 0.80 20.95 3.90
N ASP A 73 -0.38 20.36 4.11
CA ASP A 73 -1.52 21.04 4.73
C ASP A 73 -1.18 21.52 6.14
N LYS A 74 -0.53 20.68 6.95
CA LYS A 74 -0.10 21.04 8.32
C LYS A 74 0.98 22.14 8.32
N LYS A 75 1.91 22.10 7.37
CA LYS A 75 2.92 23.17 7.20
C LYS A 75 2.29 24.47 6.73
N MET A 76 1.31 24.39 5.84
CA MET A 76 0.56 25.52 5.31
C MET A 76 -0.25 26.20 6.42
N GLU A 77 -0.93 25.42 7.26
CA GLU A 77 -1.66 25.91 8.44
C GLU A 77 -0.73 26.67 9.41
N LYS A 78 0.46 26.14 9.68
CA LYS A 78 1.45 26.81 10.55
C LYS A 78 1.88 28.17 9.97
N ILE A 79 2.13 28.25 8.67
CA ILE A 79 2.49 29.50 7.99
C ILE A 79 1.35 30.53 8.09
N VAL A 80 0.10 30.11 7.88
CA VAL A 80 -1.07 30.99 8.00
C VAL A 80 -1.24 31.53 9.42
N ASN A 81 -1.02 30.67 10.43
CA ASN A 81 -1.08 31.09 11.83
C ASN A 81 0.02 32.10 12.19
N GLU A 82 1.25 31.91 11.69
CA GLU A 82 2.34 32.89 11.86
C GLU A 82 1.99 34.22 11.17
N LEU A 83 1.53 34.19 9.92
CA LEU A 83 1.10 35.41 9.19
C LEU A 83 -0.06 36.14 9.88
N LYS A 84 -1.00 35.40 10.49
CA LYS A 84 -2.11 36.00 11.26
C LYS A 84 -1.59 36.75 12.49
N SER A 85 -0.60 36.22 13.19
CA SER A 85 0.00 36.92 14.34
C SER A 85 0.74 38.20 13.90
N LEU A 86 1.43 38.16 12.76
CA LEU A 86 2.08 39.34 12.17
C LEU A 86 1.05 40.38 11.69
N LYS A 87 -0.12 39.95 11.20
CA LYS A 87 -1.24 40.85 10.88
C LYS A 87 -1.77 41.58 12.12
N VAL A 88 -1.89 40.90 13.26
CA VAL A 88 -2.29 41.54 14.52
C VAL A 88 -1.28 42.60 14.96
N LYS A 89 0.03 42.32 14.83
CA LYS A 89 1.09 43.32 15.10
C LYS A 89 1.02 44.53 14.17
N ARG A 90 0.67 44.31 12.90
CA ARG A 90 0.41 45.40 11.94
C ARG A 90 -0.76 46.27 12.41
N ASP A 91 -1.85 45.65 12.82
CA ASP A 91 -3.06 46.35 13.28
C ASP A 91 -2.80 47.14 14.58
N GLN A 92 -1.82 46.69 15.38
CA GLN A 92 -1.33 47.37 16.58
C GLN A 92 -0.20 48.40 16.32
N ASN A 93 0.13 48.69 15.04
CA ASN A 93 1.23 49.57 14.62
C ASN A 93 2.63 49.21 15.19
N SER A 94 2.83 47.95 15.63
CA SER A 94 4.06 47.49 16.28
C SER A 94 4.95 46.66 15.34
N LEU A 95 4.80 46.82 14.02
CA LEU A 95 5.50 46.01 13.02
C LEU A 95 6.94 46.50 12.82
N GLN A 96 7.92 45.61 12.94
CA GLN A 96 9.33 45.95 12.71
C GLN A 96 9.78 45.57 11.29
N LYS A 97 10.86 46.19 10.79
CA LYS A 97 11.43 45.85 9.46
C LYS A 97 11.84 44.37 9.33
N GLN A 98 12.21 43.73 10.45
CA GLN A 98 12.52 42.30 10.51
C GLN A 98 11.28 41.44 10.26
N ASP A 99 10.11 41.88 10.76
CA ASP A 99 8.83 41.21 10.51
C ASP A 99 8.47 41.28 9.02
N SER A 100 8.80 42.35 8.31
CA SER A 100 8.57 42.46 6.86
C SER A 100 9.31 41.39 6.06
N LEU A 101 10.61 41.19 6.35
CA LEU A 101 11.40 40.13 5.71
C LEU A 101 10.83 38.74 6.03
N ARG A 102 10.33 38.55 7.26
CA ARG A 102 9.72 37.29 7.69
C ARG A 102 8.40 37.04 6.97
N ILE A 103 7.59 38.07 6.71
CA ILE A 103 6.35 37.97 5.93
C ILE A 103 6.65 37.52 4.50
N ASP A 104 7.64 38.13 3.83
CA ASP A 104 8.01 37.76 2.45
C ASP A 104 8.51 36.32 2.36
N TYR A 105 9.33 35.91 3.34
CA TYR A 105 9.80 34.53 3.44
C TYR A 105 8.65 33.53 3.62
N LEU A 106 7.75 33.79 4.57
CA LEU A 106 6.59 32.93 4.86
C LEU A 106 5.64 32.86 3.67
N PHE A 107 5.42 33.98 2.99
CA PHE A 107 4.55 34.05 1.81
C PHE A 107 5.12 33.25 0.63
N ASN A 108 6.42 33.34 0.37
CA ASN A 108 7.08 32.55 -0.66
C ASN A 108 7.03 31.04 -0.34
N GLN A 109 7.24 30.68 0.92
CA GLN A 109 7.14 29.28 1.36
C GLN A 109 5.72 28.74 1.16
N TYR A 110 4.69 29.52 1.47
CA TYR A 110 3.29 29.17 1.23
C TYR A 110 3.01 28.93 -0.26
N GLN A 111 3.51 29.82 -1.14
CA GLN A 111 3.32 29.66 -2.58
C GLN A 111 3.97 28.39 -3.14
N LYS A 112 5.17 28.04 -2.67
CA LYS A 112 5.86 26.79 -3.07
C LYS A 112 5.07 25.55 -2.64
N LEU A 113 4.53 25.56 -1.42
CA LEU A 113 3.69 24.47 -0.91
C LEU A 113 2.38 24.34 -1.69
N LYS A 114 1.77 25.47 -2.10
CA LYS A 114 0.52 25.49 -2.87
C LYS A 114 0.71 25.09 -4.34
N ASN A 115 1.80 25.52 -4.97
CA ASN A 115 2.01 25.35 -6.41
C ASN A 115 2.84 24.11 -6.76
N GLY A 116 3.34 23.37 -5.77
CA GLY A 116 4.12 22.15 -5.97
C GLY A 116 5.42 22.36 -6.77
N ARG A 117 5.95 23.59 -6.79
CA ARG A 117 7.18 24.00 -7.46
C ARG A 117 8.13 24.70 -6.50
#